data_AF-A0A059TC00-F1
#
_entry.id   AF-A0A059TC00-F1
#
_cell.length_a   1.000
_cell.length_b   1.000
_cell.length_c   1.000
_cell.angle_alpha   90.00
_cell.angle_beta   90.00
_cell.angle_gamma   90.00
#
_symmetry.space_group_name_H-M   'P 1'
#
loop_
_entity.id
_entity.type
_entity.pdbx_description
1 polymer ?
#
loop_
_entity_poly.entity_id
_entity_poly.type
_entity_poly.pdbx_seq_one_letter_code
_entity_poly.pdbx_strand_id
1 'polypeptide(L)'
;DIRHMGGVLNYIPMTCLCFCISSLSLCGFPFLSGFYSKDLILEVYSLSGNNFFVYLLYYISIGLTVCYSTRLVYFCMIKGNMTMVCQGFHEDNKMIGSMILLLFFSILSGSFFSWLMLSFPIFLVLTFFMKIISLFFIYLGFMMSSELFSVNLNYYYLFGWSFLSKYLSSMWFFVDISTLFFSSKSLMLSSKFNSNIDMGWGESLISLFLFKMMGLISSMYNYLHNNNIKLFMISFIFISFLLFI
;
A
#
# COMPACT_ATOMS: atom_id res chain seq x y z
N ASP A 1 -11.15 10.81 9.45
CA ASP A 1 -11.97 10.68 8.23
C ASP A 1 -12.58 11.99 7.78
N ILE A 2 -12.49 12.26 6.47
CA ILE A 2 -13.13 13.40 5.81
C ILE A 2 -14.67 13.38 5.98
N ARG A 3 -15.25 12.20 6.28
CA ARG A 3 -16.70 12.02 6.52
C ARG A 3 -17.23 12.75 7.77
N HIS A 4 -16.36 12.94 8.78
CA HIS A 4 -16.69 13.62 10.03
C HIS A 4 -16.14 15.05 10.07
N MET A 5 -15.61 15.53 8.95
CA MET A 5 -15.18 16.91 8.78
C MET A 5 -16.28 17.70 8.05
N GLY A 6 -16.29 19.00 8.27
CA GLY A 6 -17.20 19.95 7.64
C GLY A 6 -17.07 21.33 8.28
N GLY A 7 -17.19 22.38 7.48
CA GLY A 7 -17.18 23.78 7.91
C GLY A 7 -15.90 24.22 8.64
N VAL A 8 -14.77 23.57 8.40
CA VAL A 8 -13.47 23.92 9.03
C VAL A 8 -13.02 25.33 8.66
N LEU A 9 -13.48 25.86 7.53
CA LEU A 9 -13.17 27.21 7.06
C LEU A 9 -13.53 28.31 8.07
N ASN A 10 -14.57 28.10 8.87
CA ASN A 10 -14.98 29.07 9.89
C ASN A 10 -14.08 29.05 11.14
N TYR A 11 -13.38 27.94 11.38
CA TYR A 11 -12.60 27.74 12.60
C TYR A 11 -11.09 27.96 12.39
N ILE A 12 -10.57 27.54 11.23
CA ILE A 12 -9.12 27.47 10.96
C ILE A 12 -8.84 28.07 9.56
N PRO A 13 -9.08 29.38 9.36
CA PRO A 13 -9.12 29.98 8.02
C PRO A 13 -7.76 30.00 7.32
N MET A 14 -6.65 30.18 8.04
CA MET A 14 -5.33 30.32 7.42
C MET A 14 -4.84 28.98 6.87
N THR A 15 -5.06 27.89 7.60
CA THR A 15 -4.74 26.56 7.06
C THR A 15 -5.63 26.21 5.87
N CYS A 16 -6.90 26.64 5.89
CA CYS A 16 -7.83 26.39 4.79
C CYS A 16 -7.37 27.09 3.51
N LEU A 17 -6.93 28.35 3.61
CA LEU A 17 -6.35 29.09 2.49
C LEU A 17 -5.12 28.37 1.94
N CYS A 18 -4.21 27.94 2.81
CA CYS A 18 -3.00 27.25 2.37
C CYS A 18 -3.31 25.92 1.68
N PHE A 19 -4.30 25.21 2.19
CA PHE A 19 -4.78 23.96 1.62
C PHE A 19 -5.45 24.15 0.25
N CYS A 20 -6.26 25.20 0.08
CA CYS A 20 -6.89 25.51 -1.21
C CYS A 20 -5.84 25.89 -2.28
N ILE A 21 -4.85 26.70 -1.93
CA ILE A 21 -3.81 27.12 -2.90
C ILE A 21 -2.94 25.92 -3.32
N SER A 22 -2.56 25.06 -2.38
CA SER A 22 -1.78 23.85 -2.68
C SER A 22 -2.59 22.80 -3.47
N SER A 23 -3.89 22.66 -3.23
CA SER A 23 -4.74 21.77 -4.04
C SER A 23 -4.94 22.31 -5.46
N LEU A 24 -5.05 23.63 -5.65
CA LEU A 24 -5.08 24.26 -6.97
C LEU A 24 -3.75 24.10 -7.73
N SER A 25 -2.62 24.23 -7.04
CA SER A 25 -1.31 23.99 -7.67
C SER A 25 -1.15 22.55 -8.11
N LEU A 26 -1.65 21.58 -7.33
CA LEU A 26 -1.68 20.17 -7.72
C LEU A 26 -2.55 19.92 -8.95
N CYS A 27 -3.64 20.66 -9.14
CA CYS A 27 -4.51 20.55 -10.32
C CYS A 27 -3.88 21.14 -11.60
N GLY A 28 -2.79 21.91 -11.47
CA GLY A 28 -2.18 22.60 -12.61
C GLY A 28 -2.94 23.84 -13.07
N PHE A 29 -3.64 24.52 -12.15
CA PHE A 29 -4.29 25.79 -12.47
C PHE A 29 -3.26 26.82 -12.98
N PRO A 30 -3.59 27.67 -13.97
CA PRO A 30 -2.63 28.56 -14.60
C PRO A 30 -1.88 29.44 -13.60
N PHE A 31 -0.60 29.69 -13.90
CA PHE A 31 0.36 30.49 -13.11
C PHE A 31 0.85 29.90 -11.79
N LEU A 32 0.26 28.81 -11.28
CA LEU A 32 0.80 28.09 -10.12
C LEU A 32 1.92 27.14 -10.53
N SER A 33 2.73 26.70 -9.57
CA SER A 33 3.90 25.86 -9.84
C SER A 33 3.62 24.60 -10.66
N GLY A 34 2.46 23.97 -10.45
CA GLY A 34 2.07 22.76 -11.17
C GLY A 34 1.81 22.97 -12.66
N PHE A 35 1.42 24.18 -13.09
CA PHE A 35 1.18 24.49 -14.50
C PHE A 35 2.46 24.36 -15.33
N TYR A 36 3.57 24.94 -14.84
CA TYR A 36 4.86 24.95 -15.55
C TYR A 36 5.45 23.56 -15.81
N SER A 37 5.09 22.56 -15.01
CA SER A 37 5.55 21.18 -15.19
C SER A 37 4.52 20.34 -15.94
N LYS A 38 3.27 20.28 -15.45
CA LYS A 38 2.26 19.37 -15.98
C LYS A 38 1.81 19.74 -17.39
N ASP A 39 1.57 21.02 -17.69
CA ASP A 39 1.12 21.43 -19.02
C ASP A 39 2.22 21.17 -20.06
N LEU A 40 3.46 21.54 -19.72
CA LEU A 40 4.62 21.32 -20.60
C LEU A 40 4.87 19.83 -20.88
N ILE A 41 4.74 18.95 -19.89
CA ILE A 41 4.86 17.49 -20.09
C ILE A 41 3.79 16.98 -21.08
N LEU A 42 2.54 17.46 -20.97
CA LEU A 42 1.46 17.06 -21.85
C LEU A 42 1.65 17.57 -23.27
N GLU A 43 2.14 18.80 -23.42
CA GLU A 43 2.47 19.37 -24.73
C GLU A 43 3.57 18.59 -25.43
N VAL A 44 4.66 18.28 -24.74
CA VAL A 44 5.74 17.43 -25.28
C VAL A 44 5.20 16.05 -25.64
N TYR A 45 4.35 15.47 -24.78
CA TYR A 45 3.75 14.17 -25.05
C TYR A 45 2.84 14.20 -26.29
N SER A 46 2.04 15.25 -26.46
CA SER A 46 1.16 15.42 -27.62
C SER A 46 1.92 15.54 -28.95
N LEU A 47 3.13 16.13 -28.94
CA LEU A 47 3.99 16.18 -30.11
C LEU A 47 4.68 14.85 -30.40
N SER A 48 5.04 14.09 -29.37
CA SER A 48 5.77 12.82 -29.53
C SER A 48 4.99 11.73 -30.28
N GLY A 49 3.68 11.90 -30.48
CA GLY A 49 2.87 10.98 -31.29
C GLY A 49 2.80 9.55 -30.73
N ASN A 50 2.94 9.40 -29.41
CA ASN A 50 2.87 8.11 -28.73
C ASN A 50 1.47 7.48 -28.81
N ASN A 51 1.35 6.23 -28.34
CA ASN A 51 0.10 5.46 -28.33
C ASN A 51 -1.11 6.28 -27.86
N PHE A 52 -2.13 6.36 -28.72
CA PHE A 52 -3.38 7.09 -28.46
C PHE A 52 -4.09 6.62 -27.17
N PHE A 53 -3.98 5.33 -26.83
CA PHE A 53 -4.53 4.81 -25.59
C PHE A 53 -3.90 5.45 -24.34
N VAL A 54 -2.57 5.59 -24.34
CA VAL A 54 -1.84 6.21 -23.22
C VAL A 54 -2.12 7.72 -23.19
N TYR A 55 -2.24 8.35 -24.35
CA TYR A 55 -2.68 9.74 -24.48
C TYR A 55 -4.02 10.00 -23.79
N LEU A 56 -5.05 9.18 -24.07
CA LEU A 56 -6.35 9.29 -23.42
C LEU A 56 -6.26 9.08 -21.90
N LEU A 57 -5.49 8.09 -21.44
CA LEU A 57 -5.32 7.84 -20.01
C LEU A 57 -4.71 9.04 -19.28
N TYR A 58 -3.73 9.73 -19.87
CA TYR A 58 -3.14 10.93 -19.28
C TYR A 58 -4.19 12.03 -19.08
N TYR A 59 -5.00 12.35 -20.09
CA TYR A 59 -6.02 13.40 -19.93
C TYR A 59 -7.15 13.04 -18.97
N ILE A 60 -7.60 11.78 -18.98
CA ILE A 60 -8.57 11.28 -18.00
C ILE A 60 -7.97 11.38 -16.58
N SER A 61 -6.69 11.06 -16.43
CA SER A 61 -6.02 11.18 -15.12
C SER A 61 -6.03 12.62 -14.59
N ILE A 62 -5.85 13.62 -15.45
CA ILE A 62 -5.91 15.04 -15.06
C ILE A 62 -7.32 15.41 -14.59
N GLY A 63 -8.35 15.03 -15.36
CA GLY A 63 -9.74 15.26 -14.95
C GLY A 63 -10.06 14.61 -13.60
N LEU A 64 -9.64 13.35 -13.40
CA LEU A 64 -9.77 12.65 -12.11
C LEU A 64 -8.97 13.34 -10.99
N THR A 65 -7.83 13.96 -11.30
CA THR A 65 -7.05 14.68 -10.29
C THR A 65 -7.76 15.89 -9.74
N VAL A 66 -8.45 16.61 -10.62
CA VAL A 66 -9.32 17.71 -10.23
C VAL A 66 -10.51 17.17 -9.44
N CYS A 67 -11.13 16.08 -9.87
CA CYS A 67 -12.28 15.50 -9.15
C CYS A 67 -11.96 15.12 -7.69
N TYR A 68 -10.78 14.54 -7.41
CA TYR A 68 -10.45 14.18 -6.03
C TYR A 68 -10.05 15.39 -5.18
N SER A 69 -9.43 16.42 -5.76
CA SER A 69 -8.98 17.58 -5.02
C SER A 69 -10.18 18.43 -4.58
N THR A 70 -11.11 18.66 -5.50
CA THR A 70 -12.39 19.32 -5.25
C THR A 70 -13.24 18.53 -4.25
N ARG A 71 -13.19 17.19 -4.28
CA ARG A 71 -13.82 16.34 -3.25
C ARG A 71 -13.33 16.71 -1.87
N LEU A 72 -12.01 16.77 -1.71
CA LEU A 72 -11.39 17.02 -0.43
C LEU A 72 -11.76 18.41 0.08
N VAL A 73 -11.66 19.44 -0.76
CA VAL A 73 -12.05 20.81 -0.42
C VAL A 73 -13.53 20.88 -0.03
N TYR A 74 -14.41 20.25 -0.81
CA TYR A 74 -15.85 20.27 -0.53
C TYR A 74 -16.19 19.65 0.82
N PHE A 75 -15.74 18.43 1.10
CA PHE A 75 -16.10 17.75 2.35
C PHE A 75 -15.44 18.37 3.58
N CYS A 76 -14.21 18.86 3.50
CA CYS A 76 -13.55 19.46 4.66
C CYS A 76 -14.02 20.89 4.95
N MET A 77 -14.20 21.71 3.91
CA MET A 77 -14.38 23.16 4.08
C MET A 77 -15.82 23.62 3.89
N ILE A 78 -16.50 23.12 2.86
CA ILE A 78 -17.77 23.69 2.37
C ILE A 78 -18.98 22.96 2.98
N LYS A 79 -18.90 21.63 3.06
CA LYS A 79 -19.97 20.82 3.63
C LYS A 79 -20.24 21.28 5.07
N GLY A 80 -21.52 21.40 5.43
CA GLY A 80 -21.94 21.87 6.75
C GLY A 80 -21.27 21.12 7.90
N ASN A 81 -21.28 21.74 9.09
CA ASN A 81 -20.60 21.23 10.29
C ASN A 81 -21.06 19.82 10.67
N MET A 82 -20.32 18.81 10.22
CA MET A 82 -20.43 17.41 10.66
C MET A 82 -19.49 17.10 11.83
N THR A 83 -18.95 18.17 12.42
CA THR A 83 -17.98 18.12 13.47
C THR A 83 -18.60 17.69 14.80
N MET A 84 -17.79 17.06 15.65
CA MET A 84 -18.23 16.69 16.99
C MET A 84 -18.55 17.95 17.82
N VAL A 85 -19.45 17.81 18.79
CA VAL A 85 -19.96 18.95 19.59
C VAL A 85 -18.87 19.61 20.44
N CYS A 86 -17.88 18.86 20.91
CA CYS A 86 -16.75 19.39 21.67
C CYS A 86 -15.52 19.50 20.78
N GLN A 87 -15.15 20.72 20.40
CA GLN A 87 -13.95 20.99 19.59
C GLN A 87 -13.12 22.12 20.17
N GLY A 88 -11.80 21.90 20.18
CA GLY A 88 -10.80 22.92 20.47
C GLY A 88 -9.97 23.19 19.21
N PHE A 89 -10.55 23.90 18.24
CA PHE A 89 -9.79 24.34 17.08
C PHE A 89 -8.90 25.51 17.47
N HIS A 90 -7.59 25.37 17.24
CA HIS A 90 -6.61 26.42 17.48
C HIS A 90 -5.54 26.34 16.38
N GLU A 91 -5.16 27.49 15.83
CA GLU A 91 -4.06 27.60 14.88
C GLU A 91 -2.77 27.97 15.62
N ASP A 92 -1.80 27.06 15.65
CA ASP A 92 -0.50 27.34 16.26
C ASP A 92 0.39 28.17 15.32
N ASN A 93 0.91 29.29 15.80
CA ASN A 93 1.74 30.22 15.01
C ASN A 93 2.98 29.55 14.39
N LYS A 94 3.61 28.59 15.08
CA LYS A 94 4.78 27.86 14.56
C LYS A 94 4.41 27.00 13.35
N MET A 95 3.24 26.37 13.39
CA MET A 95 2.72 25.55 12.29
C MET A 95 2.31 26.45 11.11
N ILE A 96 1.64 27.57 11.38
CA ILE A 96 1.29 28.54 10.34
C ILE A 96 2.54 29.06 9.62
N GLY A 97 3.61 29.37 10.36
CA GLY A 97 4.87 29.84 9.78
C GLY A 97 5.46 28.88 8.75
N SER A 98 5.46 27.57 9.03
CA SER A 98 5.96 26.57 8.06
C SER A 98 5.03 26.42 6.85
N MET A 99 3.71 26.49 7.05
CA MET A 99 2.73 26.41 5.96
C MET A 99 2.80 27.62 5.01
N ILE A 100 2.97 28.84 5.53
CA ILE A 100 3.09 30.04 4.70
C ILE A 100 4.38 30.00 3.86
N LEU A 101 5.49 29.54 4.44
CA LEU A 101 6.74 29.37 3.72
C LEU A 101 6.57 28.37 2.55
N LEU A 102 5.89 27.25 2.78
CA LEU A 102 5.58 26.28 1.72
C LEU A 102 4.63 26.85 0.66
N LEU A 103 3.66 27.66 1.07
CA LEU A 103 2.75 28.34 0.15
C LEU A 103 3.48 29.25 -0.82
N PHE A 104 4.43 30.04 -0.31
CA PHE A 104 5.27 30.91 -1.14
C PHE A 104 6.00 30.10 -2.22
N PHE A 105 6.58 28.96 -1.86
CA PHE A 105 7.20 28.06 -2.83
C PHE A 105 6.17 27.48 -3.81
N SER A 106 4.97 27.12 -3.38
CA SER A 106 3.93 26.56 -4.27
C SER A 106 3.50 27.52 -5.39
N ILE A 107 3.69 28.83 -5.20
CA ILE A 107 3.40 29.85 -6.21
C ILE A 107 4.64 30.13 -7.07
N LEU A 108 5.78 30.42 -6.45
CA LEU A 108 6.94 30.97 -7.14
C LEU A 108 7.93 29.93 -7.66
N SER A 109 8.03 28.76 -7.04
CA SER A 109 9.08 27.80 -7.38
C SER A 109 8.97 27.28 -8.81
N GLY A 110 7.76 27.10 -9.33
CA GLY A 110 7.57 26.56 -10.69
C GLY A 110 8.06 27.49 -11.78
N SER A 111 7.72 28.79 -11.71
CA SER A 111 8.23 29.78 -12.67
C SER A 111 9.75 29.93 -12.55
N PHE A 112 10.26 30.03 -11.32
CA PHE A 112 11.70 30.15 -11.06
C PHE A 112 12.48 28.95 -11.61
N PHE A 113 12.03 27.72 -11.34
CA PHE A 113 12.68 26.53 -11.88
C PHE A 113 12.51 26.38 -13.38
N SER A 114 11.38 26.79 -13.95
CA SER A 114 11.20 26.77 -15.40
C SER A 114 12.26 27.60 -16.11
N TRP A 115 12.58 28.79 -15.59
CA TRP A 115 13.59 29.66 -16.17
C TRP A 115 15.02 29.19 -15.93
N LEU A 116 15.30 28.54 -14.80
CA LEU A 116 16.64 28.04 -14.49
C LEU A 116 16.97 26.72 -15.19
N MET A 117 16.02 25.78 -15.22
CA MET A 117 16.27 24.41 -15.70
C MET A 117 16.08 24.27 -17.20
N LEU A 118 15.15 25.02 -17.81
CA LEU A 118 14.93 24.96 -19.26
C LEU A 118 15.97 25.83 -19.96
N SER A 119 17.13 25.25 -20.22
CA SER A 119 18.27 25.88 -20.90
C SER A 119 17.95 26.32 -22.34
N PHE A 120 16.98 25.67 -22.99
CA PHE A 120 16.49 26.04 -24.31
C PHE A 120 14.96 26.06 -24.31
N PRO A 121 14.32 27.15 -24.80
CA PRO A 121 12.88 27.14 -24.99
C PRO A 121 12.54 26.09 -26.06
N ILE A 122 11.84 25.02 -25.67
CA ILE A 122 11.36 24.02 -26.63
C ILE A 122 10.30 24.70 -27.51
N PHE A 123 10.54 24.77 -28.82
CA PHE A 123 9.55 25.27 -29.77
C PHE A 123 8.48 24.20 -30.00
N LEU A 124 7.32 24.39 -29.36
CA LEU A 124 6.18 23.47 -29.41
C LEU A 124 5.15 24.01 -30.42
N VAL A 125 5.07 23.41 -31.62
CA VAL A 125 4.04 23.76 -32.61
C VAL A 125 2.82 22.86 -32.42
N LEU A 126 1.83 23.36 -31.72
CA LEU A 126 0.59 22.65 -31.46
C LEU A 126 -0.59 23.31 -32.18
N THR A 127 -1.54 22.49 -32.62
CA THR A 127 -2.83 23.02 -33.05
C THR A 127 -3.57 23.60 -31.85
N PHE A 128 -4.38 24.62 -32.08
CA PHE A 128 -5.13 25.32 -31.03
C PHE A 128 -5.93 24.38 -30.13
N PHE A 129 -6.55 23.35 -30.72
CA PHE A 129 -7.28 22.35 -29.96
C PHE A 129 -6.39 21.61 -28.97
N MET A 130 -5.24 21.09 -29.41
CA MET A 130 -4.33 20.34 -28.53
C MET A 130 -3.84 21.17 -27.35
N LYS A 131 -3.64 22.48 -27.55
CA LYS A 131 -3.21 23.39 -26.47
C LYS A 131 -4.29 23.62 -25.41
N ILE A 132 -5.57 23.61 -25.78
CA ILE A 132 -6.67 23.89 -24.84
C ILE A 132 -7.21 22.64 -24.15
N ILE A 133 -6.92 21.45 -24.67
CA ILE A 133 -7.43 20.20 -24.11
C ILE A 133 -7.12 20.05 -22.61
N SER A 134 -5.92 20.44 -22.15
CA SER A 134 -5.55 20.33 -20.72
C SER A 134 -6.49 21.15 -19.82
N LEU A 135 -6.69 22.42 -20.16
CA LEU A 135 -7.60 23.33 -19.46
C LEU A 135 -9.05 22.85 -19.52
N PHE A 136 -9.47 22.30 -20.66
CA PHE A 136 -10.82 21.75 -20.83
C PHE A 136 -11.07 20.57 -19.87
N PHE A 137 -10.13 19.64 -19.75
CA PHE A 137 -10.26 18.52 -18.80
C PHE A 137 -10.24 18.97 -17.34
N ILE A 138 -9.48 20.02 -16.99
CA ILE A 138 -9.51 20.62 -15.65
C ILE A 138 -10.91 21.16 -15.34
N TYR A 139 -11.49 21.92 -16.27
CA TYR A 139 -12.84 22.48 -16.11
C TYR A 139 -13.91 21.40 -16.03
N LEU A 140 -13.87 20.39 -16.91
CA LEU A 140 -14.79 19.26 -16.87
C LEU A 140 -14.72 18.50 -15.55
N GLY A 141 -13.51 18.24 -15.03
CA GLY A 141 -13.32 17.56 -13.76
C GLY A 141 -13.93 18.34 -12.60
N PHE A 142 -13.75 19.65 -12.58
CA PHE A 142 -14.36 20.53 -11.58
C PHE A 142 -15.89 20.48 -11.61
N MET A 143 -16.48 20.61 -12.81
CA MET A 143 -17.93 20.56 -13.00
C MET A 143 -18.52 19.22 -12.56
N MET A 144 -17.99 18.11 -13.10
CA MET A 144 -18.42 16.75 -12.74
C MET A 144 -18.38 16.52 -11.22
N SER A 145 -17.29 16.95 -10.58
CA SER A 145 -17.15 16.81 -9.15
C SER A 145 -18.18 17.60 -8.36
N SER A 146 -18.45 18.85 -8.74
CA SER A 146 -19.36 19.72 -7.99
C SER A 146 -20.77 19.15 -7.96
N GLU A 147 -21.22 18.59 -9.09
CA GLU A 147 -22.50 17.91 -9.21
C GLU A 147 -22.54 16.65 -8.32
N LEU A 148 -21.55 15.77 -8.45
CA LEU A 148 -21.49 14.51 -7.69
C LEU A 148 -21.56 14.71 -6.17
N PHE A 149 -20.95 15.76 -5.63
CA PHE A 149 -20.92 15.97 -4.18
C PHE A 149 -22.10 16.76 -3.63
N SER A 150 -22.83 17.46 -4.50
CA SER A 150 -24.11 18.09 -4.15
C SER A 150 -25.27 17.10 -4.05
N VAL A 151 -25.16 15.94 -4.73
CA VAL A 151 -26.20 14.91 -4.71
C VAL A 151 -26.30 14.24 -3.33
N ASN A 152 -27.53 14.16 -2.81
CA ASN A 152 -27.80 13.51 -1.54
C ASN A 152 -27.37 12.02 -1.53
N LEU A 153 -26.66 11.63 -0.47
CA LEU A 153 -26.09 10.28 -0.28
C LEU A 153 -27.14 9.16 -0.36
N ASN A 154 -28.41 9.43 -0.06
CA ASN A 154 -29.49 8.44 -0.10
C ASN A 154 -29.74 7.90 -1.53
N TYR A 155 -29.48 8.69 -2.57
CA TYR A 155 -29.67 8.22 -3.96
C TYR A 155 -28.62 7.17 -4.35
N TYR A 156 -27.38 7.26 -3.84
CA TYR A 156 -26.31 6.32 -4.20
C TYR A 156 -26.53 4.91 -3.66
N TYR A 157 -27.14 4.76 -2.47
CA TYR A 157 -27.49 3.44 -1.94
C TYR A 157 -28.62 2.78 -2.74
N LEU A 158 -29.53 3.57 -3.31
CA LEU A 158 -30.61 3.08 -4.17
C LEU A 158 -30.11 2.52 -5.51
N PHE A 159 -29.01 3.06 -6.05
CA PHE A 159 -28.54 2.68 -7.39
C PHE A 159 -27.81 1.32 -7.46
N GLY A 160 -27.53 0.65 -6.34
CA GLY A 160 -26.87 -0.67 -6.35
C GLY A 160 -25.35 -0.63 -6.63
N TRP A 161 -24.72 0.54 -6.52
CA TRP A 161 -23.28 0.73 -6.78
C TRP A 161 -22.39 0.29 -5.59
N SER A 162 -22.94 -0.49 -4.65
CA SER A 162 -22.23 -0.93 -3.45
C SER A 162 -21.05 -1.84 -3.78
N PHE A 163 -21.17 -2.73 -4.78
CA PHE A 163 -20.06 -3.58 -5.19
C PHE A 163 -18.95 -2.79 -5.89
N LEU A 164 -19.30 -1.94 -6.86
CA LEU A 164 -18.32 -1.13 -7.58
C LEU A 164 -17.60 -0.14 -6.66
N SER A 165 -18.35 0.51 -5.75
CA SER A 165 -17.75 1.40 -4.74
C SER A 165 -16.84 0.64 -3.78
N LYS A 166 -17.24 -0.57 -3.33
CA LYS A 166 -16.39 -1.43 -2.49
C LYS A 166 -15.10 -1.81 -3.24
N TYR A 167 -15.21 -2.25 -4.50
CA TYR A 167 -14.07 -2.59 -5.37
C TYR A 167 -13.10 -1.41 -5.56
N LEU A 168 -13.61 -0.21 -5.86
CA LEU A 168 -12.78 0.98 -6.02
C LEU A 168 -12.17 1.44 -4.69
N SER A 169 -12.90 1.30 -3.57
CA SER A 169 -12.42 1.69 -2.25
C SER A 169 -11.33 0.77 -1.68
N SER A 170 -11.37 -0.53 -2.00
CA SER A 170 -10.40 -1.54 -1.54
C SER A 170 -9.13 -1.61 -2.40
N MET A 171 -8.83 -0.55 -3.16
CA MET A 171 -7.75 -0.53 -4.15
C MET A 171 -7.83 -1.73 -5.11
N TRP A 172 -8.98 -1.92 -5.76
CA TRP A 172 -9.24 -3.04 -6.68
C TRP A 172 -9.02 -4.43 -6.05
N PHE A 173 -9.28 -4.54 -4.74
CA PHE A 173 -8.96 -5.73 -3.93
C PHE A 173 -7.48 -6.16 -3.99
N PHE A 174 -6.57 -5.26 -4.39
CA PHE A 174 -5.15 -5.59 -4.54
C PHE A 174 -4.52 -6.01 -3.21
N VAL A 175 -4.91 -5.36 -2.11
CA VAL A 175 -4.45 -5.73 -0.77
C VAL A 175 -4.90 -7.14 -0.41
N ASP A 176 -6.16 -7.49 -0.66
CA ASP A 176 -6.70 -8.82 -0.36
C ASP A 176 -6.05 -9.90 -1.24
N ILE A 177 -5.83 -9.62 -2.52
CA ILE A 177 -5.15 -10.53 -3.46
C ILE A 177 -3.70 -10.76 -3.02
N SER A 178 -2.94 -9.70 -2.76
CA SER A 178 -1.53 -9.81 -2.40
C SER A 178 -1.32 -10.48 -1.04
N THR A 179 -2.15 -10.16 -0.05
CA THR A 179 -1.99 -10.69 1.31
C THR A 179 -2.55 -12.10 1.46
N LEU A 180 -3.83 -12.34 1.10
CA LEU A 180 -4.50 -13.61 1.41
C LEU A 180 -4.04 -14.74 0.49
N PHE A 181 -3.85 -14.48 -0.81
CA PHE A 181 -3.48 -15.53 -1.76
C PHE A 181 -2.04 -16.02 -1.53
N PHE A 182 -1.11 -15.10 -1.28
CA PHE A 182 0.30 -15.45 -1.10
C PHE A 182 0.58 -16.06 0.29
N SER A 183 0.05 -15.44 1.36
CA SER A 183 0.32 -15.91 2.73
C SER A 183 -0.27 -17.29 3.02
N SER A 184 -1.52 -17.54 2.62
CA SER A 184 -2.22 -18.80 2.92
C SER A 184 -1.50 -20.03 2.34
N LYS A 185 -1.01 -19.90 1.10
CA LYS A 185 -0.33 -21.00 0.41
C LYS A 185 1.05 -21.27 0.99
N SER A 186 1.80 -20.23 1.35
CA SER A 186 3.08 -20.34 2.05
C SER A 186 2.91 -20.98 3.44
N LEU A 187 1.90 -20.57 4.20
CA LEU A 187 1.63 -21.07 5.55
C LEU A 187 1.24 -22.55 5.56
N MET A 188 0.43 -22.98 4.59
CA MET A 188 0.05 -24.41 4.47
C MET A 188 1.21 -25.29 4.02
N LEU A 189 2.17 -24.74 3.26
CA LEU A 189 3.40 -25.45 2.92
C LEU A 189 4.29 -25.60 4.16
N SER A 190 4.47 -24.52 4.93
CA SER A 190 5.29 -24.56 6.16
C SER A 190 4.72 -25.52 7.20
N SER A 191 3.39 -25.58 7.36
CA SER A 191 2.77 -26.51 8.32
C SER A 191 3.00 -27.98 7.93
N LYS A 192 2.92 -28.31 6.64
CA LYS A 192 3.22 -29.65 6.12
C LYS A 192 4.68 -30.03 6.29
N PHE A 193 5.60 -29.08 6.11
CA PHE A 193 7.02 -29.35 6.36
C PHE A 193 7.28 -29.61 7.84
N ASN A 194 6.71 -28.81 8.74
CA ASN A 194 6.86 -29.03 10.18
C ASN A 194 6.28 -30.39 10.61
N SER A 195 5.08 -30.76 10.13
CA SER A 195 4.47 -32.04 10.52
C SER A 195 5.19 -33.25 9.94
N ASN A 196 5.59 -33.18 8.67
CA ASN A 196 6.10 -34.35 7.96
C ASN A 196 7.61 -34.50 8.10
N ILE A 197 8.37 -33.41 8.06
CA ILE A 197 9.83 -33.46 8.12
C ILE A 197 10.26 -33.39 9.59
N ASP A 198 9.93 -32.29 10.28
CA ASP A 198 10.50 -32.03 11.60
C ASP A 198 9.94 -32.99 12.65
N MET A 199 8.61 -33.06 12.80
CA MET A 199 7.93 -33.91 13.79
C MET A 199 7.70 -35.36 13.31
N GLY A 200 7.94 -35.64 12.03
CA GLY A 200 7.60 -36.92 11.40
C GLY A 200 8.84 -37.74 11.04
N TRP A 201 9.22 -37.68 9.77
CA TRP A 201 10.30 -38.46 9.20
C TRP A 201 11.64 -38.19 9.90
N GLY A 202 11.97 -36.94 10.18
CA GLY A 202 13.23 -36.57 10.86
C GLY A 202 13.37 -37.23 12.23
N GLU A 203 12.35 -37.13 13.08
CA GLU A 203 12.35 -37.75 14.40
C GLU A 203 12.32 -39.29 14.32
N SER A 204 11.52 -39.85 13.41
CA SER A 204 11.45 -41.31 13.22
C SER A 204 12.78 -41.93 12.77
N LEU A 205 13.53 -41.24 11.91
CA LEU A 205 14.79 -41.74 11.34
C LEU A 205 15.96 -41.63 12.31
N ILE A 206 16.02 -40.56 13.13
CA ILE A 206 17.20 -40.29 13.96
C ILE A 206 16.99 -40.81 15.38
N SER A 207 15.98 -40.33 16.10
CA SER A 207 15.83 -40.62 17.54
C SER A 207 15.14 -41.95 17.79
N LEU A 208 14.00 -42.20 17.13
CA LEU A 208 13.20 -43.42 17.32
C LEU A 208 13.89 -44.66 16.75
N PHE A 209 14.56 -44.55 15.60
CA PHE A 209 15.26 -45.68 15.00
C PHE A 209 16.39 -46.20 15.89
N LEU A 210 17.22 -45.31 16.44
CA LEU A 210 18.31 -45.69 17.36
C LEU A 210 17.76 -46.38 18.61
N PHE A 211 16.72 -45.83 19.23
CA PHE A 211 16.13 -46.42 20.43
C PHE A 211 15.53 -47.81 20.15
N LYS A 212 14.84 -47.96 19.00
CA LYS A 212 14.24 -49.23 18.60
C LYS A 212 15.31 -50.28 18.26
N MET A 213 16.41 -49.87 17.64
CA MET A 213 17.55 -50.76 17.38
C MET A 213 18.23 -51.22 18.67
N MET A 214 18.48 -50.33 19.63
CA MET A 214 19.04 -50.71 20.93
C MET A 214 18.10 -51.62 21.73
N GLY A 215 16.78 -51.36 21.67
CA GLY A 215 15.76 -52.25 22.21
C GLY A 215 15.80 -53.65 21.60
N LEU A 216 15.91 -53.75 20.27
CA LEU A 216 16.04 -55.03 19.57
C LEU A 216 17.33 -55.75 19.95
N ILE A 217 18.47 -55.06 19.94
CA ILE A 217 19.77 -55.62 20.31
C ILE A 217 19.74 -56.16 21.75
N SER A 218 19.23 -55.38 22.70
CA SER A 218 19.12 -55.81 24.10
C SER A 218 18.19 -57.02 24.27
N SER A 219 17.08 -57.10 23.54
CA SER A 219 16.19 -58.26 23.56
C SER A 219 16.89 -59.53 23.03
N MET A 220 17.68 -59.41 21.96
CA MET A 220 18.47 -60.53 21.40
C MET A 220 19.56 -60.97 22.39
N TYR A 221 20.25 -60.04 23.05
CA TYR A 221 21.20 -60.36 24.11
C TYR A 221 20.55 -61.07 25.30
N ASN A 222 19.37 -60.62 25.74
CA ASN A 222 18.64 -61.27 26.84
C ASN A 222 18.22 -62.69 26.47
N TYR A 223 17.82 -62.94 25.22
CA TYR A 223 17.54 -64.30 24.75
C TYR A 223 18.78 -65.19 24.75
N LEU A 224 19.96 -64.66 24.35
CA LEU A 224 21.22 -65.40 24.41
C LEU A 224 21.69 -65.66 25.84
N HIS A 225 21.41 -64.75 26.78
CA HIS A 225 21.79 -64.90 28.18
C HIS A 225 20.86 -65.82 28.97
N ASN A 226 19.57 -65.88 28.60
CA ASN A 226 18.59 -66.71 29.27
C ASN A 226 18.98 -68.20 29.17
N ASN A 227 19.01 -68.87 30.33
CA ASN A 227 19.45 -70.26 30.56
C ASN A 227 20.96 -70.57 30.58
N ASN A 228 21.86 -69.61 30.34
CA ASN A 228 23.30 -69.88 30.29
C ASN A 228 24.07 -69.74 31.62
N ILE A 229 23.40 -69.62 32.78
CA ILE A 229 24.06 -69.51 34.11
C ILE A 229 25.08 -70.64 34.33
N LYS A 230 24.76 -71.88 33.92
CA LYS A 230 25.70 -73.01 34.01
C LYS A 230 26.97 -72.81 33.18
N LEU A 231 26.85 -72.26 31.96
CA LEU A 231 27.99 -71.96 31.10
C LEU A 231 28.86 -70.84 31.68
N PHE A 232 28.26 -69.81 32.28
CA PHE A 232 29.02 -68.76 32.98
C PHE A 232 29.80 -69.32 34.17
N MET A 233 29.20 -70.20 34.98
CA MET A 233 29.92 -70.85 36.09
C MET A 233 31.09 -71.72 35.61
N ILE A 234 30.94 -72.43 34.50
CA ILE A 234 32.04 -73.21 33.89
C ILE A 234 33.19 -72.29 33.45
N SER A 235 32.89 -71.14 32.86
CA SER A 235 33.93 -70.17 32.47
C SER A 235 34.72 -69.61 33.65
N PHE A 236 34.07 -69.36 34.80
CA PHE A 236 34.77 -68.93 36.02
C PHE A 236 35.70 -70.02 36.56
N ILE A 237 35.27 -71.29 36.52
CA ILE A 237 36.11 -72.41 36.95
C ILE A 237 37.32 -72.55 36.02
N PHE A 238 37.16 -72.43 34.71
CA PHE A 238 38.27 -72.45 33.75
C PHE A 238 39.27 -71.30 33.98
N ILE A 239 38.77 -70.09 34.23
CA ILE A 239 39.62 -68.93 34.55
C ILE A 239 40.37 -69.16 35.86
N SER A 240 39.72 -69.74 36.89
CA SER A 240 40.42 -70.06 38.14
C SER A 240 41.54 -71.09 37.93
N PHE A 241 41.34 -72.10 37.07
CA PHE A 241 42.40 -73.07 36.76
C PHE A 241 43.56 -72.43 36.00
N LEU A 242 43.27 -71.50 35.07
CA LEU A 242 44.31 -70.73 34.38
C LEU A 242 45.10 -69.80 35.32
N LEU A 243 44.49 -69.32 36.40
CA LEU A 243 45.18 -68.49 37.41
C LEU A 243 46.05 -69.30 38.38
N PHE A 244 45.82 -70.61 38.51
CA PHE A 244 46.63 -71.51 39.34
C PHE A 244 47.83 -72.13 38.61
N ILE A 245 47.88 -72.01 37.28
CA ILE A 245 49.03 -72.38 36.43
C ILE A 245 49.94 -71.17 36.29
#